data_AF-A0A960GKC9-F1
#
_entry.id   AF-A0A960GKC9-F1
#
_cell.length_a   1.000
_cell.length_b   1.000
_cell.length_c   1.000
_cell.angle_alpha   90.00
_cell.angle_beta   90.00
_cell.angle_gamma   90.00
#
_symmetry.space_group_name_H-M   'P 1'
#
loop_
_entity.id
_entity.type
_entity.pdbx_description
1 polymer ?
#
loop_
_entity_poly.entity_id
_entity_poly.type
_entity_poly.pdbx_seq_one_letter_code
_entity_poly.pdbx_strand_id
1 'polypeptide(L)'
;MRHPAEPKPARRDTAAPRRSGPGRARREQPRSTPGSPTPSGPSIPATIEAKQLAPEIRAELFTLDKTTADTVARHLVAAGELLDDDPHTALAHALAARNRSGRIAAIREAVGIAAYHCGDWTQALSEFRAARRMGSKSQLLPLIADCERGVGRPERAIELSRGPEAAALTGDDADEMRIVAAGARADLGHLDQALAVLSNPPPDPARTGSTAARLMYAYADTLLALDRTAEALQWFIRSAAADLDGVTDAEDRVGDLTPT
;
A
#
# COMPACT_ATOMS: atom_id res chain seq x y z
N MET A 1 31.51 0.81 66.30
CA MET A 1 31.43 2.09 67.04
C MET A 1 31.37 3.22 66.01
N ARG A 2 30.17 3.75 65.74
CA ARG A 2 29.65 5.09 66.12
C ARG A 2 30.24 6.26 65.29
N HIS A 3 29.36 6.87 64.48
CA HIS A 3 29.48 8.23 63.89
C HIS A 3 29.64 9.33 64.96
N PRO A 4 30.16 10.51 64.57
CA PRO A 4 29.30 11.71 64.39
C PRO A 4 29.67 12.51 63.11
N ALA A 5 28.73 12.97 62.28
CA ALA A 5 27.86 14.17 62.37
C ALA A 5 28.52 15.50 61.88
N GLU A 6 27.84 16.16 60.93
CA GLU A 6 28.16 17.43 60.24
C GLU A 6 28.31 18.66 61.17
N PRO A 7 28.77 19.80 60.61
CA PRO A 7 27.84 20.94 60.57
C PRO A 7 27.80 21.74 59.23
N LYS A 8 26.60 22.15 58.82
CA LYS A 8 26.26 23.36 58.03
C LYS A 8 25.79 24.46 59.01
N PRO A 9 25.93 25.79 58.76
CA PRO A 9 25.26 26.56 57.68
C PRO A 9 26.17 27.71 57.13
N ALA A 10 25.83 28.68 56.26
CA ALA A 10 24.59 29.40 55.94
C ALA A 10 24.64 30.08 54.54
N ARG A 11 23.48 30.62 54.15
CA ARG A 11 23.02 31.10 52.84
C ARG A 11 23.38 32.56 52.52
N ARG A 12 23.42 32.90 51.23
CA ARG A 12 22.86 34.09 50.50
C ARG A 12 23.60 34.22 49.15
N ASP A 13 23.05 34.60 47.99
CA ASP A 13 21.82 35.30 47.65
C ASP A 13 21.26 34.85 46.29
N THR A 14 19.95 35.04 46.18
CA THR A 14 19.08 34.91 45.01
C THR A 14 19.46 35.82 43.85
N ALA A 15 19.51 35.29 42.61
CA ALA A 15 19.37 36.09 41.40
C ALA A 15 18.19 35.58 40.57
N ALA A 16 17.19 36.46 40.46
CA ALA A 16 15.90 36.27 39.80
C ALA A 16 16.00 36.52 38.27
N PRO A 17 14.88 36.47 37.51
CA PRO A 17 14.83 35.93 36.16
C PRO A 17 15.24 36.94 35.07
N ARG A 18 15.73 36.42 33.94
CA ARG A 18 15.96 37.21 32.72
C ARG A 18 14.63 37.70 32.17
N ARG A 19 14.38 39.00 32.34
CA ARG A 19 13.25 39.74 31.73
C ARG A 19 13.39 39.76 30.21
N SER A 20 12.36 39.27 29.53
CA SER A 20 12.08 39.54 28.12
C SER A 20 11.78 41.03 27.93
N GLY A 21 12.59 41.73 27.13
CA GLY A 21 12.35 43.14 26.78
C GLY A 21 11.26 43.29 25.70
N PRO A 22 10.47 44.39 25.73
CA PRO A 22 9.48 44.69 24.70
C PRO A 22 10.17 45.40 23.53
N GLY A 23 10.10 44.86 22.31
CA GLY A 23 10.71 45.55 21.17
C GLY A 23 11.13 44.74 19.96
N ARG A 24 10.65 43.48 19.78
CA ARG A 24 10.72 42.86 18.45
C ARG A 24 9.49 43.26 17.66
N ALA A 25 9.68 44.17 16.69
CA ALA A 25 8.74 44.42 15.62
C ALA A 25 8.23 43.08 15.08
N ARG A 26 6.92 42.87 15.22
CA ARG A 26 6.21 41.71 14.72
C ARG A 26 6.44 41.66 13.21
N ARG A 27 7.22 40.69 12.74
CA ARG A 27 7.29 40.38 11.31
C ARG A 27 5.86 40.09 10.88
N GLU A 28 5.28 40.97 10.08
CA GLU A 28 3.94 40.79 9.53
C GLU A 28 3.92 39.45 8.80
N GLN A 29 3.17 38.50 9.34
CA GLN A 29 2.84 37.28 8.64
C GLN A 29 2.06 37.71 7.38
N PRO A 30 2.38 37.18 6.19
CA PRO A 30 1.59 37.45 5.01
C PRO A 30 0.13 37.09 5.31
N ARG A 31 -0.76 38.08 5.23
CA ARG A 31 -2.20 37.86 5.30
C ARG A 31 -2.59 37.03 4.08
N SER A 32 -2.93 35.77 4.31
CA SER A 32 -3.59 34.93 3.31
C SER A 32 -4.87 35.64 2.88
N THR A 33 -4.91 36.10 1.63
CA THR A 33 -6.15 36.53 0.97
C THR A 33 -7.13 35.36 0.99
N PRO A 34 -8.41 35.55 1.38
CA PRO A 34 -9.42 34.50 1.24
C PRO A 34 -9.75 34.35 -0.25
N GLY A 35 -8.93 33.59 -0.96
CA GLY A 35 -9.31 33.01 -2.24
C GLY A 35 -10.40 31.99 -1.98
N SER A 36 -11.46 32.01 -2.77
CA SER A 36 -12.46 30.95 -2.84
C SER A 36 -11.76 29.59 -2.76
N PRO A 37 -12.22 28.64 -1.93
CA PRO A 37 -11.56 27.34 -1.81
C PRO A 37 -11.53 26.71 -3.20
N THR A 38 -10.36 26.71 -3.84
CA THR A 38 -10.12 25.93 -5.04
C THR A 38 -10.57 24.51 -4.71
N PRO A 39 -11.43 23.88 -5.53
CA PRO A 39 -11.81 22.50 -5.32
C PRO A 39 -10.53 21.70 -5.09
N SER A 40 -10.39 21.10 -3.92
CA SER A 40 -9.18 20.37 -3.56
C SER A 40 -9.17 19.05 -4.32
N GLY A 41 -8.78 19.07 -5.59
CA GLY A 41 -8.68 17.89 -6.44
C GLY A 41 -9.15 18.08 -7.88
N PRO A 42 -8.96 17.04 -8.72
CA PRO A 42 -9.49 16.97 -10.09
C PRO A 42 -11.02 17.09 -10.12
N SER A 43 -11.56 17.51 -11.27
CA SER A 43 -13.00 17.59 -11.49
C SER A 43 -13.62 16.19 -11.53
N ILE A 44 -14.69 15.97 -10.77
CA ILE A 44 -15.46 14.73 -10.81
C ILE A 44 -16.42 14.78 -12.03
N PRO A 45 -16.38 13.80 -12.95
CA PRO A 45 -17.38 13.67 -14.01
C PRO A 45 -18.81 13.64 -13.47
N ALA A 46 -19.75 14.28 -14.17
CA ALA A 46 -21.15 14.37 -13.73
C ALA A 46 -21.88 13.02 -13.71
N THR A 47 -21.35 12.02 -14.42
CA THR A 47 -21.86 10.64 -14.44
C THR A 47 -21.55 9.87 -13.15
N ILE A 48 -20.60 10.34 -12.34
CA ILE A 48 -20.19 9.68 -11.11
C ILE A 48 -21.12 10.07 -9.97
N GLU A 49 -21.79 9.07 -9.42
CA GLU A 49 -22.71 9.17 -8.30
C GLU A 49 -22.13 8.47 -7.06
N ALA A 50 -22.32 9.06 -5.87
CA ALA A 50 -21.85 8.48 -4.61
C ALA A 50 -22.41 7.07 -4.32
N LYS A 51 -23.54 6.70 -4.91
CA LYS A 51 -24.18 5.39 -4.76
C LYS A 51 -23.45 4.26 -5.48
N GLN A 52 -22.56 4.58 -6.43
CA GLN A 52 -21.72 3.60 -7.12
C GLN A 52 -20.59 3.08 -6.23
N LEU A 53 -20.27 3.79 -5.13
CA LEU A 53 -19.32 3.29 -4.15
C LEU A 53 -19.89 2.07 -3.44
N ALA A 54 -19.04 1.04 -3.26
CA ALA A 54 -19.38 -0.17 -2.53
C ALA A 54 -20.06 0.16 -1.18
N PRO A 55 -21.20 -0.48 -0.86
CA PRO A 55 -21.97 -0.18 0.35
C PRO A 55 -21.15 -0.24 1.64
N GLU A 56 -20.21 -1.17 1.73
CA GLU A 56 -19.34 -1.42 2.88
C GLU A 56 -18.39 -0.23 3.11
N ILE A 57 -17.82 0.31 2.03
CA ILE A 57 -16.95 1.49 2.07
C ILE A 57 -17.76 2.75 2.37
N ARG A 58 -18.92 2.89 1.75
CA ARG A 58 -19.84 4.01 2.00
C ARG A 58 -20.30 4.05 3.46
N ALA A 59 -20.42 2.90 4.11
CA ALA A 59 -20.78 2.82 5.53
C ALA A 59 -19.71 3.43 6.45
N GLU A 60 -18.43 3.40 6.08
CA GLU A 60 -17.36 4.07 6.84
C GLU A 60 -17.48 5.60 6.79
N LEU A 61 -18.16 6.14 5.78
CA LEU A 61 -18.35 7.57 5.59
C LEU A 61 -19.51 8.15 6.42
N PHE A 62 -20.30 7.33 7.12
CA PHE A 62 -21.49 7.79 7.86
C PHE A 62 -21.18 8.76 9.01
N THR A 63 -19.93 8.83 9.46
CA THR A 63 -19.50 9.81 10.48
C THR A 63 -19.33 11.22 9.93
N LEU A 64 -19.34 11.39 8.60
CA LEU A 64 -19.21 12.67 7.92
C LEU A 64 -20.59 13.30 7.68
N ASP A 65 -20.61 14.62 7.50
CA ASP A 65 -21.82 15.29 7.00
C ASP A 65 -22.14 14.82 5.57
N LYS A 66 -23.42 14.91 5.20
CA LYS A 66 -23.93 14.36 3.92
C LYS A 66 -23.19 14.91 2.70
N THR A 67 -22.85 16.20 2.69
CA THR A 67 -22.21 16.85 1.54
C THR A 67 -20.76 16.39 1.39
N THR A 68 -20.04 16.30 2.51
CA THR A 68 -18.66 15.79 2.53
C THR A 68 -18.62 14.30 2.18
N ALA A 69 -19.52 13.49 2.75
CA ALA A 69 -19.63 12.06 2.47
C ALA A 69 -19.88 11.80 0.98
N ASP A 70 -20.82 12.53 0.36
CA ASP A 70 -21.13 12.42 -1.07
C ASP A 70 -19.92 12.78 -1.95
N THR A 71 -19.25 13.89 -1.63
CA THR A 71 -18.08 14.34 -2.39
C THR A 71 -16.91 13.37 -2.26
N VAL A 72 -16.63 12.87 -1.05
CA VAL A 72 -15.61 11.85 -0.81
C VAL A 72 -15.95 10.58 -1.58
N ALA A 73 -17.19 10.10 -1.50
CA ALA A 73 -17.60 8.89 -2.18
C ALA A 73 -17.42 8.99 -3.70
N ARG A 74 -17.80 10.11 -4.30
CA ARG A 74 -17.59 10.34 -5.74
C ARG A 74 -16.11 10.40 -6.13
N HIS A 75 -15.25 10.98 -5.30
CA HIS A 75 -13.81 10.91 -5.54
C HIS A 75 -13.27 9.47 -5.44
N LEU A 76 -13.75 8.66 -4.50
CA LEU A 76 -13.33 7.27 -4.37
C LEU A 76 -13.80 6.42 -5.56
N VAL A 77 -15.02 6.65 -6.07
CA VAL A 77 -15.51 6.01 -7.31
C VAL A 77 -14.63 6.40 -8.50
N ALA A 78 -14.38 7.70 -8.68
CA ALA A 78 -13.50 8.18 -9.76
C ALA A 78 -12.09 7.60 -9.68
N ALA A 79 -11.54 7.46 -8.46
CA ALA A 79 -10.25 6.83 -8.26
C ALA A 79 -10.25 5.35 -8.65
N GLY A 80 -11.32 4.61 -8.34
CA GLY A 80 -11.45 3.20 -8.72
C GLY A 80 -11.61 3.01 -10.23
N GLU A 81 -12.40 3.86 -10.90
CA GLU A 81 -12.62 3.77 -12.36
C GLU A 81 -11.35 4.06 -13.18
N LEU A 82 -10.42 4.87 -12.64
CA LEU A 82 -9.21 5.29 -13.34
C LEU A 82 -7.96 4.49 -12.94
N LEU A 83 -8.09 3.52 -12.02
CA LEU A 83 -6.93 2.92 -11.37
C LEU A 83 -5.98 2.21 -12.35
N ASP A 84 -6.55 1.51 -13.33
CA ASP A 84 -5.78 0.74 -14.31
C ASP A 84 -5.35 1.60 -15.52
N ASP A 85 -6.15 2.59 -15.90
CA ASP A 85 -5.92 3.42 -17.10
C ASP A 85 -5.06 4.67 -16.83
N ASP A 86 -5.33 5.38 -15.73
CA ASP A 86 -4.62 6.61 -15.32
C ASP A 86 -4.44 6.66 -13.79
N PRO A 87 -3.48 5.88 -13.26
CA PRO A 87 -3.24 5.78 -11.83
C PRO A 87 -2.84 7.12 -11.18
N HIS A 88 -2.22 8.03 -11.94
CA HIS A 88 -1.87 9.36 -11.44
C HIS A 88 -3.10 10.22 -11.18
N THR A 89 -4.08 10.21 -12.10
CA THR A 89 -5.36 10.91 -11.87
C THR A 89 -6.18 10.19 -10.80
N ALA A 90 -6.17 8.85 -10.74
CA ALA A 90 -6.78 8.10 -9.65
C ALA A 90 -6.22 8.52 -8.28
N LEU A 91 -4.89 8.64 -8.16
CA LEU A 91 -4.22 9.11 -6.95
C LEU A 91 -4.64 10.54 -6.60
N ALA A 92 -4.77 11.43 -7.59
CA ALA A 92 -5.24 12.79 -7.36
C ALA A 92 -6.68 12.82 -6.80
N HIS A 93 -7.58 11.97 -7.29
CA HIS A 93 -8.92 11.79 -6.72
C HIS A 93 -8.88 11.22 -5.29
N ALA A 94 -8.07 10.19 -5.04
CA ALA A 94 -7.93 9.60 -3.70
C ALA A 94 -7.37 10.63 -2.69
N LEU A 95 -6.38 11.45 -3.08
CA LEU A 95 -5.85 12.54 -2.26
C LEU A 95 -6.88 13.64 -2.01
N ALA A 96 -7.73 13.94 -2.99
CA ALA A 96 -8.85 14.87 -2.82
C ALA A 96 -9.84 14.40 -1.73
N ALA A 97 -10.15 13.10 -1.69
CA ALA A 97 -10.92 12.49 -0.61
C ALA A 97 -10.16 12.57 0.73
N ARG A 98 -8.87 12.21 0.74
CA ARG A 98 -7.98 12.24 1.91
C ARG A 98 -7.88 13.61 2.59
N ASN A 99 -7.83 14.68 1.78
CA ASN A 99 -7.73 16.06 2.26
C ASN A 99 -9.03 16.53 2.93
N ARG A 100 -10.18 15.94 2.58
CA ARG A 100 -11.47 16.22 3.21
C ARG A 100 -11.69 15.42 4.49
N SER A 101 -11.31 14.14 4.48
CA SER A 101 -11.36 13.30 5.68
C SER A 101 -10.17 12.35 5.77
N GLY A 102 -9.26 12.67 6.69
CA GLY A 102 -8.03 11.92 6.89
C GLY A 102 -8.11 10.76 7.89
N ARG A 103 -9.26 10.51 8.51
CA ARG A 103 -9.35 9.60 9.66
C ARG A 103 -10.24 8.39 9.40
N ILE A 104 -10.39 8.02 8.12
CA ILE A 104 -11.19 6.89 7.66
C ILE A 104 -10.25 5.90 6.97
N ALA A 105 -10.31 4.63 7.40
CA ALA A 105 -9.41 3.59 6.93
C ALA A 105 -9.55 3.38 5.41
N ALA A 106 -10.76 3.25 4.89
CA ALA A 106 -10.97 3.09 3.45
C ALA A 106 -10.42 4.24 2.59
N ILE A 107 -10.41 5.47 3.10
CA ILE A 107 -9.79 6.60 2.38
C ILE A 107 -8.26 6.46 2.35
N ARG A 108 -7.66 5.97 3.44
CA ARG A 108 -6.22 5.65 3.48
C ARG A 108 -5.88 4.53 2.51
N GLU A 109 -6.72 3.49 2.45
CA GLU A 109 -6.55 2.39 1.50
C GLU A 109 -6.60 2.86 0.05
N ALA A 110 -7.61 3.65 -0.33
CA ALA A 110 -7.72 4.16 -1.69
C ALA A 110 -6.49 4.96 -2.13
N VAL A 111 -5.93 5.79 -1.24
CA VAL A 111 -4.69 6.52 -1.53
C VAL A 111 -3.51 5.56 -1.63
N GLY A 112 -3.43 4.56 -0.74
CA GLY A 112 -2.38 3.55 -0.78
C GLY A 112 -2.40 2.73 -2.05
N ILE A 113 -3.56 2.27 -2.49
CA ILE A 113 -3.77 1.52 -3.73
C ILE A 113 -3.39 2.38 -4.94
N ALA A 114 -3.92 3.60 -5.06
CA ALA A 114 -3.57 4.46 -6.19
C ALA A 114 -2.08 4.82 -6.22
N ALA A 115 -1.45 5.04 -5.05
CA ALA A 115 0.00 5.28 -4.96
C ALA A 115 0.81 4.02 -5.35
N TYR A 116 0.33 2.83 -4.98
CA TYR A 116 0.93 1.55 -5.37
C TYR A 116 0.93 1.39 -6.90
N HIS A 117 -0.18 1.68 -7.57
CA HIS A 117 -0.26 1.66 -9.04
C HIS A 117 0.59 2.75 -9.70
N CYS A 118 0.86 3.87 -9.02
CA CYS A 118 1.83 4.88 -9.48
C CYS A 118 3.30 4.47 -9.27
N GLY A 119 3.58 3.34 -8.62
CA GLY A 119 4.93 2.95 -8.19
C GLY A 119 5.50 3.82 -7.06
N ASP A 120 4.69 4.64 -6.37
CA ASP A 120 5.13 5.37 -5.17
C ASP A 120 4.99 4.46 -3.94
N TRP A 121 5.94 3.52 -3.85
CA TRP A 121 6.00 2.53 -2.78
C TRP A 121 6.10 3.16 -1.39
N THR A 122 6.74 4.32 -1.27
CA THR A 122 6.91 5.00 0.02
C THR A 122 5.59 5.57 0.51
N GLN A 123 4.83 6.23 -0.37
CA GLN A 123 3.51 6.73 -0.03
C GLN A 123 2.54 5.58 0.23
N ALA A 124 2.49 4.59 -0.65
CA ALA A 124 1.63 3.41 -0.50
C ALA A 124 1.85 2.73 0.86
N LEU A 125 3.11 2.42 1.22
CA LEU A 125 3.47 1.81 2.50
C LEU A 125 3.01 2.65 3.71
N SER A 126 3.16 3.96 3.64
CA SER A 126 2.74 4.88 4.71
C SER A 126 1.22 4.84 4.91
N GLU A 127 0.46 4.88 3.81
CA GLU A 127 -1.00 4.90 3.82
C GLU A 127 -1.58 3.54 4.26
N PHE A 128 -1.06 2.42 3.76
CA PHE A 128 -1.50 1.09 4.20
C PHE A 128 -1.25 0.86 5.69
N ARG A 129 -0.08 1.26 6.21
CA ARG A 129 0.21 1.19 7.65
C ARG A 129 -0.74 2.10 8.45
N ALA A 130 -1.12 3.26 7.92
CA ALA A 130 -2.10 4.14 8.55
C ALA A 130 -3.49 3.51 8.56
N ALA A 131 -3.95 2.94 7.44
CA ALA A 131 -5.22 2.22 7.34
C ALA A 131 -5.31 1.08 8.36
N ARG A 132 -4.25 0.28 8.49
CA ARG A 132 -4.17 -0.80 9.49
C ARG A 132 -4.28 -0.28 10.93
N ARG A 133 -3.57 0.79 11.29
CA ARG A 133 -3.70 1.41 12.62
C ARG A 133 -5.10 1.95 12.89
N MET A 134 -5.85 2.27 11.83
CA MET A 134 -7.24 2.74 11.92
C MET A 134 -8.27 1.61 11.92
N GLY A 135 -7.84 0.34 11.88
CA GLY A 135 -8.75 -0.81 11.90
C GLY A 135 -9.34 -1.16 10.55
N SER A 136 -8.60 -0.94 9.45
CA SER A 136 -8.92 -1.48 8.12
C SER A 136 -9.33 -2.97 8.22
N LYS A 137 -10.36 -3.33 7.44
CA LYS A 137 -10.85 -4.71 7.32
C LYS A 137 -10.18 -5.48 6.17
N SER A 138 -9.47 -4.78 5.30
CA SER A 138 -8.82 -5.35 4.12
C SER A 138 -7.54 -6.10 4.51
N GLN A 139 -7.22 -7.16 3.76
CA GLN A 139 -5.97 -7.90 3.93
C GLN A 139 -4.81 -7.14 3.26
N LEU A 140 -4.33 -6.09 3.91
CA LEU A 140 -3.29 -5.20 3.34
C LEU A 140 -1.85 -5.75 3.46
N LEU A 141 -1.66 -6.91 4.09
CA LEU A 141 -0.33 -7.43 4.38
C LEU A 141 0.50 -7.74 3.12
N PRO A 142 -0.04 -8.37 2.06
CA PRO A 142 0.71 -8.60 0.81
C PRO A 142 1.19 -7.30 0.17
N LEU A 143 0.30 -6.30 0.04
CA LEU A 143 0.63 -4.98 -0.51
C LEU A 143 1.71 -4.26 0.32
N ILE A 144 1.64 -4.34 1.65
CA ILE A 144 2.67 -3.79 2.53
C ILE A 144 4.01 -4.48 2.31
N ALA A 145 4.03 -5.82 2.26
CA ALA A 145 5.25 -6.59 2.03
C ALA A 145 5.86 -6.26 0.65
N ASP A 146 5.02 -6.09 -0.37
CA ASP A 146 5.49 -5.75 -1.70
C ASP A 146 6.04 -4.31 -1.78
N CYS A 147 5.39 -3.36 -1.10
CA CYS A 147 5.95 -2.01 -0.96
C CYS A 147 7.32 -2.02 -0.25
N GLU A 148 7.55 -2.92 0.73
CA GLU A 148 8.87 -3.06 1.36
C GLU A 148 9.93 -3.52 0.34
N ARG A 149 9.58 -4.42 -0.59
CA ARG A 149 10.45 -4.76 -1.72
C ARG A 149 10.71 -3.54 -2.61
N GLY A 150 9.66 -2.81 -2.98
CA GLY A 150 9.73 -1.62 -3.83
C GLY A 150 10.60 -0.50 -3.26
N VAL A 151 10.73 -0.38 -1.93
CA VAL A 151 11.67 0.55 -1.28
C VAL A 151 13.05 -0.06 -0.99
N GLY A 152 13.36 -1.23 -1.55
CA GLY A 152 14.66 -1.90 -1.45
C GLY A 152 14.88 -2.67 -0.15
N ARG A 153 13.83 -3.23 0.45
CA ARG A 153 13.90 -4.03 1.70
C ARG A 153 13.25 -5.41 1.55
N PRO A 154 13.70 -6.25 0.61
CA PRO A 154 13.11 -7.58 0.38
C PRO A 154 13.17 -8.49 1.62
N GLU A 155 14.17 -8.38 2.49
CA GLU A 155 14.25 -9.14 3.74
C GLU A 155 13.06 -8.86 4.66
N ARG A 156 12.56 -7.63 4.65
CA ARG A 156 11.39 -7.24 5.44
C ARG A 156 10.11 -7.88 4.91
N ALA A 157 9.97 -8.02 3.59
CA ALA A 157 8.86 -8.75 2.99
C ALA A 157 8.87 -10.23 3.40
N ILE A 158 10.04 -10.87 3.40
CA ILE A 158 10.23 -12.26 3.87
C ILE A 158 9.91 -12.40 5.37
N GLU A 159 10.27 -11.43 6.19
CA GLU A 159 9.92 -11.44 7.62
C GLU A 159 8.40 -11.37 7.82
N LEU A 160 7.73 -10.45 7.11
CA LEU A 160 6.27 -10.30 7.17
C LEU A 160 5.55 -11.57 6.72
N SER A 161 6.03 -12.23 5.67
CA SER A 161 5.42 -13.46 5.14
C SER A 161 5.51 -14.66 6.09
N ARG A 162 6.34 -14.57 7.15
CA ARG A 162 6.51 -15.61 8.18
C ARG A 162 5.77 -15.27 9.48
N GLY A 163 5.11 -14.11 9.53
CA GLY A 163 4.38 -13.65 10.70
C GLY A 163 3.04 -14.39 10.92
N PRO A 164 2.45 -14.26 12.12
CA PRO A 164 1.17 -14.89 12.44
C PRO A 164 0.02 -14.38 11.57
N GLU A 165 0.07 -13.12 11.14
CA GLU A 165 -0.94 -12.54 10.25
C GLU A 165 -0.87 -13.18 8.85
N ALA A 166 0.33 -13.42 8.31
CA ALA A 166 0.50 -14.13 7.05
C ALA A 166 -0.01 -15.57 7.13
N ALA A 167 0.21 -16.25 8.27
CA ALA A 167 -0.31 -17.59 8.51
C ALA A 167 -1.85 -17.67 8.60
N ALA A 168 -2.52 -16.54 8.84
CA ALA A 168 -3.97 -16.44 8.89
C ALA A 168 -4.62 -16.11 7.53
N LEU A 169 -3.82 -15.77 6.52
CA LEU A 169 -4.32 -15.49 5.17
C LEU A 169 -4.84 -16.77 4.53
N THR A 170 -5.84 -16.63 3.67
CA THR A 170 -6.48 -17.73 2.94
C THR A 170 -6.84 -17.31 1.53
N GLY A 171 -7.00 -18.27 0.61
CA GLY A 171 -7.38 -17.99 -0.77
C GLY A 171 -6.39 -17.05 -1.45
N ASP A 172 -6.92 -16.08 -2.18
CA ASP A 172 -6.14 -15.15 -3.00
C ASP A 172 -5.16 -14.31 -2.18
N ASP A 173 -5.52 -13.89 -0.97
CA ASP A 173 -4.60 -13.11 -0.12
C ASP A 173 -3.37 -13.92 0.30
N ALA A 174 -3.54 -15.23 0.51
CA ALA A 174 -2.42 -16.12 0.81
C ALA A 174 -1.54 -16.33 -0.43
N ASP A 175 -2.12 -16.47 -1.61
CA ASP A 175 -1.37 -16.60 -2.85
C ASP A 175 -0.63 -15.31 -3.22
N GLU A 176 -1.23 -14.14 -3.03
CA GLU A 176 -0.54 -12.84 -3.18
C GLU A 176 0.66 -12.74 -2.23
N MET A 177 0.51 -13.13 -0.96
CA MET A 177 1.64 -13.16 -0.02
C MET A 177 2.76 -14.09 -0.50
N ARG A 178 2.42 -15.24 -1.11
CA ARG A 178 3.40 -16.19 -1.64
C ARG A 178 4.14 -15.63 -2.85
N ILE A 179 3.43 -14.96 -3.77
CA ILE A 179 4.02 -14.26 -4.92
C ILE A 179 5.02 -13.22 -4.42
N VAL A 180 4.62 -12.38 -3.47
CA VAL A 180 5.48 -11.32 -2.90
C VAL A 180 6.70 -11.92 -2.19
N ALA A 181 6.52 -12.97 -1.38
CA ALA A 181 7.62 -13.61 -0.67
C ALA A 181 8.61 -14.30 -1.62
N ALA A 182 8.13 -14.90 -2.72
CA ALA A 182 8.98 -15.47 -3.75
C ALA A 182 9.73 -14.39 -4.53
N GLY A 183 9.06 -13.31 -4.91
CA GLY A 183 9.69 -12.14 -5.51
C GLY A 183 10.79 -11.55 -4.63
N ALA A 184 10.53 -11.38 -3.33
CA ALA A 184 11.54 -10.92 -2.38
C ALA A 184 12.77 -11.85 -2.29
N ARG A 185 12.60 -13.17 -2.49
CA ARG A 185 13.72 -14.11 -2.57
C ARG A 185 14.47 -13.98 -3.89
N ALA A 186 13.76 -13.79 -5.00
CA ALA A 186 14.37 -13.55 -6.30
C ALA A 186 15.18 -12.24 -6.32
N ASP A 187 14.69 -11.17 -5.69
CA ASP A 187 15.41 -9.90 -5.52
C ASP A 187 16.77 -10.08 -4.80
N LEU A 188 16.88 -11.11 -3.97
CA LEU A 188 18.09 -11.50 -3.24
C LEU A 188 18.93 -12.57 -3.95
N GLY A 189 18.54 -13.01 -5.15
CA GLY A 189 19.18 -14.09 -5.90
C GLY A 189 18.91 -15.50 -5.35
N HIS A 190 17.99 -15.66 -4.40
CA HIS A 190 17.67 -16.94 -3.78
C HIS A 190 16.59 -17.72 -4.57
N LEU A 191 16.85 -17.98 -5.85
CA LEU A 191 15.86 -18.53 -6.80
C LEU A 191 15.29 -19.89 -6.38
N ASP A 192 16.12 -20.82 -5.89
CA ASP A 192 15.64 -22.12 -5.38
C ASP A 192 14.65 -21.96 -4.23
N GLN A 193 14.88 -20.96 -3.38
CA GLN A 193 14.00 -20.70 -2.24
C GLN A 193 12.71 -19.99 -2.68
N ALA A 194 12.77 -19.13 -3.70
CA ALA A 194 11.59 -18.56 -4.34
C ALA A 194 10.70 -19.67 -4.91
N LEU A 195 11.32 -20.62 -5.64
CA LEU A 195 10.60 -21.76 -6.19
C LEU A 195 9.98 -22.63 -5.09
N ALA A 196 10.68 -22.85 -3.98
CA ALA A 196 10.15 -23.61 -2.85
C ALA A 196 8.90 -22.97 -2.22
N VAL A 197 8.85 -21.63 -2.14
CA VAL A 197 7.66 -20.89 -1.65
C VAL A 197 6.48 -21.07 -2.60
N LEU A 198 6.72 -20.99 -3.90
CA LEU A 198 5.67 -21.13 -4.93
C LEU A 198 5.23 -22.59 -5.15
N SER A 199 6.09 -23.56 -4.83
CA SER A 199 5.77 -24.99 -4.99
C SER A 199 5.00 -25.60 -3.83
N ASN A 200 4.80 -24.86 -2.72
CA ASN A 200 4.15 -25.40 -1.53
C ASN A 200 3.04 -24.48 -0.97
N PRO A 201 1.76 -24.80 -1.22
CA PRO A 201 1.29 -25.87 -2.11
C PRO A 201 1.59 -25.55 -3.60
N PRO A 202 1.69 -26.55 -4.48
CA PRO A 202 1.90 -26.26 -5.90
C PRO A 202 0.71 -25.47 -6.47
N PRO A 203 0.91 -24.59 -7.46
CA PRO A 203 -0.20 -23.89 -8.11
C PRO A 203 -1.17 -24.91 -8.71
N ASP A 204 -2.48 -24.66 -8.58
CA ASP A 204 -3.52 -25.54 -9.14
C ASP A 204 -3.73 -25.22 -10.63
N PRO A 205 -3.38 -26.11 -11.58
CA PRO A 205 -3.50 -25.85 -13.01
C PRO A 205 -4.94 -25.61 -13.51
N ALA A 206 -5.96 -25.96 -12.72
CA ALA A 206 -7.36 -25.78 -13.11
C ALA A 206 -7.96 -24.44 -12.65
N ARG A 207 -7.28 -23.71 -11.76
CA ARG A 207 -7.76 -22.41 -11.28
C ARG A 207 -7.59 -21.34 -12.36
N THR A 208 -8.58 -20.47 -12.46
CA THR A 208 -8.61 -19.30 -13.34
C THR A 208 -8.80 -18.02 -12.54
N GLY A 209 -8.61 -16.88 -13.21
CA GLY A 209 -8.71 -15.54 -12.64
C GLY A 209 -7.34 -14.93 -12.36
N SER A 210 -7.34 -13.60 -12.20
CA SER A 210 -6.14 -12.77 -12.09
C SER A 210 -5.09 -13.28 -11.11
N THR A 211 -5.47 -13.66 -9.88
CA THR A 211 -4.53 -14.17 -8.86
C THR A 211 -3.90 -15.50 -9.26
N ALA A 212 -4.69 -16.41 -9.83
CA ALA A 212 -4.21 -17.71 -10.29
C ALA A 212 -3.24 -17.55 -11.47
N ALA A 213 -3.58 -16.68 -12.43
CA ALA A 213 -2.72 -16.34 -13.56
C ALA A 213 -1.37 -15.79 -13.08
N ARG A 214 -1.37 -14.82 -12.16
CA ARG A 214 -0.15 -14.23 -11.58
C ARG A 214 0.67 -15.22 -10.77
N LEU A 215 0.04 -16.13 -10.02
CA LEU A 215 0.75 -17.18 -9.28
C LEU A 215 1.48 -18.15 -10.22
N MET A 216 0.78 -18.61 -11.27
CA MET A 216 1.38 -19.49 -12.29
C MET A 216 2.46 -18.77 -13.09
N TYR A 217 2.28 -17.49 -13.37
CA TYR A 217 3.29 -16.65 -14.01
C TYR A 217 4.57 -16.58 -13.17
N ALA A 218 4.46 -16.19 -11.90
CA ALA A 218 5.60 -16.11 -11.00
C ALA A 218 6.32 -17.45 -10.87
N TYR A 219 5.56 -18.56 -10.90
CA TYR A 219 6.12 -19.90 -10.91
C TYR A 219 6.91 -20.21 -12.19
N ALA A 220 6.33 -19.91 -13.35
CA ALA A 220 6.95 -20.08 -14.65
C ALA A 220 8.24 -19.24 -14.78
N ASP A 221 8.20 -17.98 -14.38
CA ASP A 221 9.33 -17.06 -14.44
C ASP A 221 10.47 -17.51 -13.51
N THR A 222 10.14 -17.98 -12.30
CA THR A 222 11.14 -18.56 -11.39
C THR A 222 11.78 -19.83 -11.96
N LEU A 223 10.99 -20.69 -12.62
CA LEU A 223 11.52 -21.87 -13.32
C LEU A 223 12.46 -21.47 -14.47
N LEU A 224 12.08 -20.46 -15.25
CA LEU A 224 12.89 -19.95 -16.35
C LEU A 224 14.21 -19.38 -15.85
N ALA A 225 14.19 -18.61 -14.76
CA ALA A 225 15.39 -18.07 -14.12
C ALA A 225 16.32 -19.15 -13.54
N LEU A 226 15.82 -20.36 -13.32
CA LEU A 226 16.57 -21.56 -12.94
C LEU A 226 16.95 -22.45 -14.14
N ASP A 227 16.86 -21.92 -15.36
CA ASP A 227 17.15 -22.62 -16.63
C ASP A 227 16.22 -23.84 -16.91
N ARG A 228 15.07 -23.95 -16.23
CA ARG A 228 14.10 -25.03 -16.42
C ARG A 228 13.07 -24.69 -17.51
N THR A 229 13.58 -24.32 -18.68
CA THR A 229 12.82 -23.74 -19.79
C THR A 229 11.59 -24.55 -20.21
N ALA A 230 11.71 -25.87 -20.32
CA ALA A 230 10.60 -26.72 -20.75
C ALA A 230 9.43 -26.72 -19.75
N GLU A 231 9.73 -26.65 -18.46
CA GLU A 231 8.71 -26.56 -17.41
C GLU A 231 8.12 -25.15 -17.34
N ALA A 232 8.97 -24.12 -17.46
CA ALA A 232 8.54 -22.73 -17.52
C ALA A 232 7.52 -22.51 -18.64
N LEU A 233 7.81 -23.00 -19.85
CA LEU A 233 6.89 -22.93 -21.01
C LEU A 233 5.51 -23.51 -20.66
N GLN A 234 5.46 -24.69 -20.03
CA GLN A 234 4.18 -25.31 -19.66
C GLN A 234 3.39 -24.48 -18.63
N TRP A 235 4.09 -23.79 -17.73
CA TRP A 235 3.44 -22.93 -16.75
C TRP A 235 3.05 -21.56 -17.31
N PHE A 236 3.78 -21.01 -18.27
CA PHE A 236 3.33 -19.82 -19.00
C PHE A 236 2.05 -20.12 -19.81
N ILE A 237 1.95 -21.29 -20.45
CA ILE A 237 0.69 -21.71 -21.13
C ILE A 237 -0.47 -21.76 -20.13
N ARG A 238 -0.25 -22.29 -18.92
CA ARG A 238 -1.30 -22.35 -17.89
C ARG A 238 -1.65 -20.97 -17.34
N SER A 239 -0.65 -20.11 -17.16
CA SER A 239 -0.84 -18.72 -16.76
C SER A 239 -1.71 -17.97 -17.77
N ALA A 240 -1.39 -18.07 -19.07
CA ALA A 240 -2.19 -17.50 -20.16
C ALA A 240 -3.63 -18.05 -20.16
N ALA A 241 -3.81 -19.37 -20.00
CA ALA A 241 -5.13 -19.98 -19.94
C ALA A 241 -5.95 -19.56 -18.71
N ALA A 242 -5.31 -19.21 -17.60
CA ALA A 242 -5.95 -18.72 -16.39
C ALA A 242 -6.29 -17.23 -16.44
N ASP A 243 -5.64 -16.47 -17.34
CA ASP A 243 -5.68 -15.01 -17.41
C ASP A 243 -6.90 -14.48 -18.18
N LEU A 244 -8.05 -14.46 -17.50
CA LEU A 244 -9.31 -14.01 -18.11
C LEU A 244 -9.38 -12.49 -18.33
N ASP A 245 -8.56 -11.74 -17.59
CA ASP A 245 -8.60 -10.28 -17.53
C ASP A 245 -7.41 -9.64 -18.27
N GLY A 246 -6.45 -10.44 -18.76
CA GLY A 246 -5.26 -9.98 -19.48
C GLY A 246 -4.26 -9.25 -18.57
N VAL A 247 -4.10 -9.69 -17.32
CA VAL A 247 -3.22 -9.06 -16.33
C VAL A 247 -1.75 -9.50 -16.41
N THR A 248 -1.42 -10.44 -17.30
CA THR A 248 -0.07 -10.95 -17.55
C THR A 248 0.27 -10.93 -19.04
N ASP A 249 1.56 -10.92 -19.36
CA ASP A 249 2.07 -11.08 -20.74
C ASP A 249 2.38 -12.55 -21.07
N ALA A 250 1.74 -13.52 -20.39
CA ALA A 250 2.09 -14.93 -20.49
C ALA A 250 2.03 -15.50 -21.92
N GLU A 251 1.11 -15.03 -22.76
CA GLU A 251 1.01 -15.44 -24.17
C GLU A 251 2.26 -15.03 -24.98
N ASP A 252 2.78 -13.83 -24.74
CA ASP A 252 4.00 -13.34 -25.38
C ASP A 252 5.20 -14.19 -24.94
N ARG A 253 5.28 -14.51 -23.63
CA ARG A 253 6.33 -15.38 -23.07
C ARG A 253 6.30 -16.79 -23.67
N VAL A 254 5.11 -17.33 -23.99
CA VAL A 254 4.98 -18.61 -24.70
C VAL A 254 5.58 -18.50 -26.10
N GLY A 255 5.25 -17.44 -26.84
CA GLY A 255 5.79 -17.20 -28.18
C GLY A 255 7.32 -17.13 -28.21
N ASP A 256 7.92 -16.40 -27.26
CA ASP A 256 9.38 -16.27 -27.11
C ASP A 256 10.10 -17.61 -26.86
N LEU A 257 9.43 -18.54 -26.18
CA LEU A 257 10.01 -19.83 -25.75
C LEU A 257 9.73 -20.98 -26.72
N THR A 258 8.85 -20.78 -27.71
CA THR A 258 8.60 -21.78 -28.77
C THR A 258 9.52 -21.56 -29.96
N PRO A 259 10.37 -22.53 -30.33
CA PRO A 259 11.18 -22.42 -31.54
C PRO A 259 10.29 -22.36 -32.79
N THR A 260 10.55 -21.37 -33.65
CA THR A 260 9.96 -21.25 -35.00
C THR A 260 10.28 -22.43 -35.91
#